data_AF-A0A7V4S1N5-F1
#
_entry.id   AF-A0A7V4S1N5-F1
#
_cell.length_a   1.000
_cell.length_b   1.000
_cell.length_c   1.000
_cell.angle_alpha   90.00
_cell.angle_beta   90.00
_cell.angle_gamma   90.00
#
_symmetry.space_group_name_H-M   'P 1'
#
loop_
_entity.id
_entity.type
_entity.pdbx_description
1 polymer ?
#
loop_
_entity_poly.entity_id
_entity_poly.type
_entity_poly.pdbx_seq_one_letter_code
_entity_poly.pdbx_strand_id
1 'polypeptide(L)'
;MELFQEEKKLVREPLKVIIYLEHCKILGTIYLDLNSRLSDFINSEIEFIPVRDAVVESIEGRKWSYKVKFMNLNKNYIVSIFPESEVEGRVK
;
A
#
# COMPACT_ATOMS: atom_id res chain seq x y z
N MET A 1 -17.94 9.20 36.63
CA MET A 1 -16.87 8.20 36.48
C MET A 1 -16.57 8.16 35.00
N GLU A 2 -15.61 8.96 34.56
CA GLU A 2 -15.22 9.04 33.16
C GLU A 2 -14.40 7.78 32.83
N LEU A 3 -14.91 6.94 31.92
CA LEU A 3 -14.13 5.86 31.35
C LEU A 3 -13.08 6.48 30.42
N PHE A 4 -11.85 6.59 30.91
CA PHE A 4 -10.69 6.71 30.04
C PHE A 4 -10.61 5.44 29.20
N GLN A 5 -11.00 5.52 27.93
CA GLN A 5 -10.63 4.48 26.97
C GLN A 5 -9.12 4.56 26.81
N GLU A 6 -8.40 3.55 27.31
CA GLU A 6 -6.99 3.38 26.96
C GLU A 6 -6.87 3.39 25.45
N GLU A 7 -6.13 4.36 24.91
CA GLU A 7 -5.70 4.37 23.52
C GLU A 7 -4.86 3.11 23.28
N LYS A 8 -5.51 2.04 22.80
CA LYS A 8 -4.85 0.81 22.41
C LYS A 8 -3.88 1.18 21.29
N LYS A 9 -2.59 1.30 21.60
CA LYS A 9 -1.54 1.62 20.64
C LYS A 9 -1.59 0.55 19.54
N LEU A 10 -2.17 0.89 18.41
CA LEU A 10 -2.31 -0.02 17.27
C LEU A 10 -0.90 -0.33 16.78
N VAL A 11 -0.39 -1.51 17.16
CA VAL A 11 0.86 -2.03 16.65
C VAL A 11 0.60 -2.42 15.20
N ARG A 12 1.25 -1.71 14.29
CA ARG A 12 1.17 -1.98 12.85
C ARG A 12 2.53 -2.37 12.31
N GLU A 13 2.53 -3.33 11.41
CA GLU A 13 3.73 -3.83 10.75
C GLU A 13 3.88 -3.15 9.38
N PRO A 14 5.06 -2.56 9.08
CA PRO A 14 5.31 -1.98 7.77
C PRO A 14 5.48 -3.10 6.75
N LEU A 15 4.76 -3.03 5.64
CA LEU A 15 4.89 -3.92 4.50
C LEU A 15 5.22 -3.10 3.26
N LYS A 16 6.38 -3.36 2.65
CA LYS A 16 6.73 -2.81 1.35
C LYS A 16 5.94 -3.53 0.26
N VAL A 17 5.26 -2.77 -0.58
CA VAL A 17 4.38 -3.29 -1.61
C VAL A 17 4.67 -2.67 -2.97
N ILE A 18 4.42 -3.45 -4.00
CA ILE A 18 4.30 -2.98 -5.38
C ILE A 18 2.81 -2.99 -5.72
N ILE A 19 2.31 -1.84 -6.16
CA ILE A 19 0.91 -1.64 -6.52
C ILE A 19 0.85 -1.24 -7.98
N TYR A 20 0.10 -1.98 -8.79
CA TYR A 20 -0.18 -1.65 -10.17
C TYR A 20 -1.54 -0.97 -10.29
N LEU A 21 -1.54 0.18 -10.93
CA LEU A 21 -2.71 0.86 -11.47
C LEU A 21 -2.70 0.69 -13.00
N GLU A 22 -3.71 1.24 -13.68
CA GLU A 22 -3.87 1.10 -15.12
C GLU A 22 -2.64 1.60 -15.92
N HIS A 23 -2.11 2.80 -15.61
CA HIS A 23 -1.03 3.43 -16.39
C HIS A 23 0.25 3.70 -15.58
N CYS A 24 0.27 3.32 -14.30
CA CYS A 24 1.45 3.48 -13.46
C CYS A 24 1.56 2.38 -12.43
N LYS A 25 2.75 2.27 -11.82
CA LYS A 25 2.98 1.45 -10.64
C LYS A 25 3.45 2.33 -9.50
N ILE A 26 3.19 1.88 -8.28
CA ILE A 26 3.57 2.53 -7.04
C ILE A 26 4.43 1.55 -6.25
N LEU A 27 5.63 1.96 -5.86
CA LEU A 27 6.40 1.29 -4.82
C LEU A 27 6.22 2.08 -3.54
N GLY A 28 5.82 1.46 -2.43
CA GLY A 28 5.61 2.19 -1.18
C GLY A 28 5.46 1.26 0.01
N THR A 29 5.20 1.85 1.18
CA THR A 29 5.00 1.11 2.42
C THR A 29 3.58 1.29 2.91
N ILE A 30 2.86 0.19 3.13
CA ILE A 30 1.58 0.18 3.85
C ILE A 30 1.82 -0.33 5.28
N TYR A 31 0.87 -0.06 6.17
CA TYR A 31 0.95 -0.49 7.56
C TYR A 31 -0.25 -1.39 7.85
N LEU A 32 0.04 -2.68 8.03
CA LEU A 32 -0.95 -3.70 8.33
C LEU A 32 -1.09 -3.89 9.84
N ASP A 33 -2.23 -4.33 10.31
CA ASP A 33 -2.36 -4.75 11.71
C ASP A 33 -1.50 -6.01 11.95
N LEU A 34 -1.00 -6.16 13.18
CA LEU A 34 -0.14 -7.28 13.58
C LEU A 34 -0.76 -8.63 13.16
N ASN A 35 0.02 -9.47 12.47
CA ASN A 35 -0.41 -10.78 11.94
C ASN A 35 -1.58 -10.75 10.94
N SER A 36 -1.94 -9.59 10.38
CA SER A 36 -2.96 -9.52 9.33
C SER A 36 -2.39 -9.82 7.96
N ARG A 37 -3.23 -10.38 7.08
CA ARG A 37 -2.86 -10.66 5.70
C ARG A 37 -3.16 -9.45 4.83
N LEU A 38 -2.30 -9.20 3.84
CA LEU A 38 -2.54 -8.19 2.82
C LEU A 38 -3.91 -8.37 2.14
N SER A 39 -4.30 -9.61 1.83
CA SER A 39 -5.59 -9.92 1.22
C SER A 39 -6.77 -9.48 2.09
N ASP A 40 -6.70 -9.69 3.40
CA ASP A 40 -7.76 -9.32 4.33
C ASP A 40 -7.86 -7.78 4.42
N PHE A 41 -6.72 -7.09 4.42
CA PHE A 41 -6.67 -5.63 4.41
C PHE A 41 -7.28 -5.03 3.13
N ILE A 42 -6.97 -5.58 1.95
CA ILE A 42 -7.56 -5.14 0.67
C ILE A 42 -9.07 -5.38 0.63
N ASN A 43 -9.53 -6.52 1.14
CA ASN A 43 -10.95 -6.88 1.16
C ASN A 43 -11.77 -6.23 2.29
N SER A 44 -11.16 -5.40 3.14
CA SER A 44 -11.86 -4.67 4.20
C SER A 44 -12.89 -3.66 3.64
N GLU A 45 -13.68 -3.00 4.49
CA GLU A 45 -14.59 -1.94 4.03
C GLU A 45 -13.87 -0.61 3.73
N ILE A 46 -12.58 -0.50 4.05
CA ILE A 46 -11.81 0.73 3.88
C ILE A 46 -11.56 0.99 2.38
N GLU A 47 -12.00 2.13 1.86
CA GLU A 47 -11.83 2.49 0.44
C GLU A 47 -10.42 3.00 0.09
N PHE A 48 -9.73 3.61 1.04
CA PHE A 48 -8.44 4.24 0.82
C PHE A 48 -7.32 3.56 1.60
N ILE A 49 -6.25 3.21 0.89
CA ILE A 49 -5.04 2.61 1.44
C ILE A 49 -4.01 3.71 1.69
N PRO A 50 -3.61 3.96 2.94
CA PRO A 50 -2.52 4.86 3.24
C PRO A 50 -1.18 4.24 2.83
N VAL A 51 -0.48 4.89 1.92
CA VAL A 51 0.85 4.49 1.43
C VAL A 51 1.87 5.55 1.84
N ARG A 52 2.94 5.15 2.52
CA ARG A 52 4.09 6.00 2.87
C ARG A 52 5.25 5.80 1.91
N ASP A 53 6.06 6.86 1.79
CA ASP A 53 7.30 6.87 1.02
C ASP A 53 7.12 6.32 -0.41
N ALA A 54 6.02 6.72 -1.04
CA ALA A 54 5.59 6.20 -2.33
C ALA A 54 6.43 6.78 -3.48
N VAL A 55 6.85 5.90 -4.38
CA VAL A 55 7.43 6.21 -5.68
C VAL A 55 6.42 5.78 -6.74
N VAL A 56 5.87 6.75 -7.47
CA VAL A 56 4.94 6.50 -8.57
C VAL A 56 5.72 6.57 -9.87
N GLU A 57 5.62 5.54 -10.71
CA GLU A 57 6.32 5.46 -12.00
C GLU A 57 5.33 5.13 -13.12
N SER A 58 5.38 5.88 -14.22
CA SER A 58 4.67 5.51 -15.44
C SER A 58 5.08 4.13 -15.92
N ILE A 59 4.12 3.29 -16.31
CA ILE A 59 4.39 2.02 -17.02
C ILE A 59 4.15 2.13 -18.52
N GLU A 60 3.46 3.18 -18.97
CA GLU A 60 3.14 3.46 -20.36
C GLU A 60 3.50 4.90 -20.75
N GLY A 61 3.75 5.13 -22.04
CA GLY A 61 3.92 6.47 -22.62
C GLY A 61 5.24 7.13 -22.22
N ARG A 62 5.18 8.44 -21.95
CA ARG A 62 6.37 9.22 -21.55
C ARG A 62 6.80 8.80 -20.15
N LYS A 63 8.06 8.40 -20.01
CA LYS A 63 8.65 8.05 -18.71
C LYS A 63 8.61 9.22 -17.74
N TRP A 64 7.90 9.06 -16.63
CA TRP A 64 7.88 10.01 -15.51
C TRP A 64 7.92 9.26 -14.16
N SER A 65 8.37 9.96 -13.12
CA SER A 65 8.41 9.43 -11.75
C SER A 65 8.25 10.54 -10.73
N TYR A 66 7.51 10.26 -9.65
CA TYR A 66 7.33 11.17 -8.52
C TYR A 66 7.56 10.44 -7.19
N LYS A 67 8.08 11.17 -6.21
CA LYS A 67 8.15 10.71 -4.82
C LYS A 67 7.20 11.51 -3.95
N VAL A 68 6.41 10.81 -3.15
CA VAL A 68 5.49 11.42 -2.18
C VAL A 68 5.67 10.76 -0.83
N LYS A 69 5.76 11.57 0.24
CA LYS A 69 5.94 11.04 1.61
C LYS A 69 4.71 10.28 2.09
N PHE A 70 3.53 10.68 1.60
CA PHE A 70 2.25 10.09 1.95
C PHE A 70 1.30 10.20 0.74
N MET A 71 0.58 9.12 0.48
CA MET A 71 -0.46 9.03 -0.53
C MET A 71 -1.63 8.26 0.06
N ASN A 72 -2.85 8.75 -0.15
CA ASN A 72 -4.05 7.98 0.14
C ASN A 72 -4.58 7.39 -1.17
N LEU A 73 -4.39 6.10 -1.38
CA LEU A 73 -4.68 5.42 -2.64
C LEU A 73 -6.08 4.80 -2.60
N ASN A 74 -6.95 5.18 -3.53
CA ASN A 74 -8.25 4.51 -3.65
C ASN A 74 -8.06 3.08 -4.17
N LYS A 75 -8.46 2.08 -3.39
CA LYS A 75 -8.23 0.66 -3.71
C LYS A 75 -9.04 0.16 -4.89
N ASN A 76 -10.14 0.82 -5.24
CA ASN A 76 -11.00 0.42 -6.36
C ASN A 76 -10.32 0.61 -7.72
N TYR A 77 -9.20 1.33 -7.77
CA TYR A 77 -8.37 1.51 -8.98
C TYR A 77 -7.12 0.62 -9.00
N ILE A 78 -6.94 -0.24 -7.99
CA ILE A 78 -5.81 -1.17 -7.94
C ILE A 78 -6.10 -2.35 -8.86
N VAL A 79 -5.21 -2.55 -9.84
CA VAL A 79 -5.22 -3.73 -10.71
C VAL A 79 -4.58 -4.92 -9.99
N SER A 80 -3.46 -4.69 -9.31
CA SER A 80 -2.75 -5.71 -8.53
C SER A 80 -1.93 -5.08 -7.41
N ILE A 81 -1.78 -5.80 -6.31
CA ILE A 81 -0.91 -5.44 -5.19
C ILE A 81 -0.26 -6.70 -4.62
N PHE A 82 1.04 -6.63 -4.36
CA PHE A 82 1.78 -7.71 -3.73
C PHE A 82 2.98 -7.18 -2.94
N PRO A 83 3.48 -7.93 -1.94
CA PRO A 83 4.68 -7.55 -1.23
C PRO A 83 5.89 -7.51 -2.16
N GLU A 84 6.78 -6.52 -1.97
CA GLU A 84 8.03 -6.42 -2.74
C GLU A 84 8.90 -7.68 -2.58
N SER A 85 8.81 -8.37 -1.43
CA SER A 85 9.52 -9.62 -1.15
C SER A 85 9.15 -10.78 -2.08
N GLU A 86 7.98 -10.75 -2.70
CA GLU A 86 7.49 -11.83 -3.58
C GLU A 86 8.00 -11.70 -5.03
N VAL A 87 8.85 -10.71 -5.32
CA VAL A 87 9.45 -10.54 -6.66
C VAL A 87 10.62 -11.50 -6.83
N GLU A 88 10.40 -12.60 -7.56
CA GLU A 88 11.44 -13.61 -7.85
C GLU A 88 12.36 -13.25 -9.03
N GLY A 89 11.96 -12.28 -9.87
CA GLY A 89 12.76 -11.83 -11.02
C GLY A 89 11.91 -11.38 -12.20
N ARG A 90 12.57 -10.93 -13.29
CA ARG A 90 11.89 -10.67 -14.56
C ARG A 90 12.02 -11.90 -15.44
N VAL A 91 10.90 -12.52 -15.78
CA VAL A 91 10.85 -13.50 -16.88
C VAL A 91 11.11 -12.72 -18.17
N LYS A 92 12.11 -13.16 -18.95
CA LYS A 92 12.48 -12.56 -20.24
C LYS A 92 11.51 -12.97 -21.33
#